data_AF-A0A383D8D0-F1
#
_entry.id   AF-A0A383D8D0-F1
#
_cell.length_a   1.000
_cell.length_b   1.000
_cell.length_c   1.000
_cell.angle_alpha   90.00
_cell.angle_beta   90.00
_cell.angle_gamma   90.00
#
_symmetry.space_group_name_H-M   'P 1'
#
loop_
_entity.id
_entity.type
_entity.pdbx_description
1 polymer ?
#
loop_
_entity_poly.entity_id
_entity_poly.type
_entity_poly.pdbx_seq_one_letter_code
_entity_poly.pdbx_strand_id
1 'polypeptide(L)' 'MADRYSAPLGDMRFVLNHLVDLKRLAEVEAFKMVTPELMDQVLEEAARFAEDVVSPLNQVGDRQGVSLENGVVRMPE' A
#
# COMPACT_ATOMS: atom_id res chain seq x y z
N MET A 1 4.11 -16.79 14.29
CA MET A 1 4.87 -15.52 14.30
C MET A 1 4.44 -14.76 13.06
N ALA A 2 4.39 -13.43 13.13
CA ALA A 2 3.72 -12.60 12.13
C ALA A 2 4.53 -12.56 10.81
N ASP A 3 4.39 -13.59 9.98
CA ASP A 3 5.12 -13.74 8.72
C ASP A 3 4.48 -12.94 7.57
N ARG A 4 3.34 -12.28 7.84
CA ARG A 4 2.60 -11.48 6.87
C ARG A 4 2.32 -10.10 7.45
N TYR A 5 2.65 -9.07 6.68
CA TYR A 5 2.20 -7.70 6.93
C TYR A 5 0.66 -7.69 7.07
N SER A 6 0.15 -6.82 7.94
CA SER A 6 -1.27 -6.53 8.02
C SER A 6 -1.43 -5.02 7.98
N ALA A 7 -2.18 -4.53 7.01
CA ALA A 7 -2.36 -3.10 6.83
C ALA A 7 -3.20 -2.51 7.98
N PRO A 8 -2.77 -1.42 8.62
CA PRO A 8 -3.49 -0.80 9.73
C PRO A 8 -4.65 0.07 9.21
N LEU A 9 -5.62 -0.55 8.53
CA LEU A 9 -6.74 0.15 7.89
C LEU A 9 -7.58 0.98 8.87
N GLY A 10 -7.71 0.52 10.12
CA GLY A 10 -8.42 1.27 11.17
C GLY A 10 -7.77 2.63 11.43
N ASP A 11 -6.45 2.67 11.59
CA ASP A 11 -5.70 3.90 11.84
C ASP A 11 -5.68 4.79 10.60
N MET A 12 -5.50 4.22 9.41
CA MET A 12 -5.53 4.96 8.15
C MET A 12 -6.88 5.65 7.94
N ARG A 13 -7.99 4.93 8.16
CA ARG A 13 -9.34 5.49 8.10
C ARG A 13 -9.55 6.54 9.17
N PHE A 14 -9.03 6.34 10.37
CA PHE A 14 -9.14 7.33 11.43
C PHE A 14 -8.49 8.66 11.02
N VAL A 15 -7.27 8.61 10.49
CA VAL A 15 -6.57 9.79 10.00
C VAL A 15 -7.38 10.48 8.91
N LEU A 16 -7.83 9.72 7.90
CA LEU A 16 -8.54 10.29 6.76
C LEU A 16 -9.89 10.87 7.15
N ASN A 17 -10.68 10.19 7.98
CA ASN A 17 -12.04 10.62 8.30
C ASN A 17 -12.13 11.63 9.45
N HIS A 18 -11.15 11.66 10.36
CA HIS A 18 -11.23 12.46 11.59
C HIS A 18 -10.13 13.50 11.76
N LEU A 19 -8.97 13.32 11.12
CA LEU A 19 -7.86 14.29 11.21
C LEU A 19 -7.70 15.12 9.94
N VAL A 20 -7.96 14.51 8.78
CA VAL A 20 -7.97 15.20 7.49
C VAL A 20 -9.35 15.79 7.25
N ASP A 21 -9.38 17.07 6.89
CA ASP A 21 -10.61 17.73 6.47
C ASP A 21 -10.97 17.33 5.02
N LEU A 22 -11.52 16.11 4.85
CA LEU A 22 -11.89 15.58 3.54
C LEU A 22 -12.92 16.46 2.83
N LYS A 23 -13.78 17.17 3.58
CA LYS A 23 -14.75 18.10 3.01
C LYS A 23 -14.05 19.26 2.32
N ARG A 24 -13.05 19.84 2.99
CA ARG A 24 -12.21 20.88 2.38
C ARG A 24 -11.39 20.34 1.20
N LEU A 25 -10.90 19.10 1.27
CA LEU A 25 -10.19 18.50 0.13
C LEU A 25 -11.11 18.33 -1.09
N ALA A 26 -12.37 17.96 -0.90
CA ALA A 26 -13.34 17.83 -1.98
C ALA A 26 -13.63 19.16 -2.72
N GLU A 27 -13.32 20.31 -2.11
CA GLU A 27 -13.40 21.63 -2.76
C GLU A 27 -12.27 21.86 -3.78
N VAL A 28 -11.17 21.12 -3.66
CA VAL A 28 -10.06 21.18 -4.63
C VAL A 28 -10.46 20.42 -5.89
N GLU A 29 -10.41 21.09 -7.04
CA GLU A 29 -10.86 20.51 -8.32
C GLU A 29 -10.26 19.13 -8.60
N ALA A 30 -8.96 18.96 -8.30
CA ALA A 30 -8.24 17.71 -8.50
C ALA A 30 -8.76 16.53 -7.64
N PHE A 31 -9.49 16.79 -6.56
CA PHE A 31 -9.97 15.79 -5.62
C PHE A 31 -11.49 15.64 -5.61
N LYS A 32 -12.23 16.34 -6.48
CA LYS A 32 -13.71 16.25 -6.55
C LYS A 32 -14.25 14.83 -6.75
N MET A 33 -13.48 13.96 -7.40
CA MET A 33 -13.86 12.57 -7.64
C MET A 33 -13.57 11.63 -6.47
N VAL A 34 -12.83 12.09 -5.46
CA VAL A 34 -12.45 11.29 -4.29
C VAL A 34 -13.59 11.30 -3.29
N THR A 35 -14.41 10.26 -3.31
CA THR A 35 -15.46 10.05 -2.31
C THR A 35 -14.95 9.18 -1.15
N PRO A 36 -15.58 9.23 0.03
CA PRO A 36 -15.24 8.34 1.14
C PRO A 36 -15.30 6.86 0.75
N GLU A 37 -16.29 6.46 -0.05
CA GLU A 37 -16.47 5.08 -0.50
C GLU A 37 -15.35 4.66 -1.46
N LEU A 38 -14.96 5.54 -2.39
CA LEU A 38 -13.84 5.27 -3.29
C LEU A 38 -12.53 5.14 -2.50
N MET A 39 -12.32 6.01 -1.52
CA MET A 39 -11.15 5.97 -0.66
C MET A 39 -11.08 4.66 0.15
N ASP A 40 -12.19 4.23 0.75
CA ASP A 40 -12.25 2.97 1.49
C ASP A 40 -11.99 1.76 0.58
N GLN A 41 -12.56 1.73 -0.62
CA GLN A 41 -12.31 0.66 -1.60
C GLN A 41 -10.82 0.60 -2.02
N VAL A 42 -10.21 1.75 -2.29
CA VAL A 42 -8.79 1.83 -2.66
C VAL A 42 -7.92 1.35 -1.51
N LEU A 43 -8.22 1.72 -0.27
CA LEU A 43 -7.47 1.27 0.90
C LEU A 43 -7.57 -0.25 1.08
N GLU A 44 -8.76 -0.85 0.91
CA GLU A 44 -8.95 -2.29 1.04
C GLU A 44 -8.19 -3.09 -0.01
N GLU A 45 -8.24 -2.68 -1.28
CA GLU A 45 -7.51 -3.38 -2.33
C GLU A 45 -6.00 -3.14 -2.25
N ALA A 46 -5.57 -1.95 -1.83
CA ALA A 46 -4.16 -1.69 -1.54
C ALA A 46 -3.64 -2.55 -0.38
N ALA A 47 -4.45 -2.73 0.67
CA ALA A 47 -4.13 -3.63 1.77
C ALA A 47 -3.99 -5.06 1.27
N ARG A 48 -4.99 -5.58 0.53
CA ARG A 48 -4.92 -6.92 -0.07
C ARG A 48 -3.66 -7.10 -0.91
N PHE A 49 -3.34 -6.14 -1.78
CA PHE A 49 -2.13 -6.21 -2.60
C PHE A 49 -0.84 -6.22 -1.74
N ALA A 50 -0.75 -5.36 -0.74
CA ALA A 50 0.39 -5.29 0.15
C ALA A 50 0.58 -6.60 0.95
N GLU A 51 -0.50 -7.22 1.39
CA GLU A 51 -0.49 -8.44 2.18
C GLU A 51 -0.28 -9.72 1.34
N ASP A 52 -0.88 -9.78 0.15
CA ASP A 52 -0.93 -10.98 -0.70
C ASP A 52 0.23 -11.05 -1.68
N VAL A 53 0.73 -9.90 -2.15
CA VAL A 53 1.75 -9.84 -3.20
C VAL A 53 3.07 -9.29 -2.66
N VAL A 54 3.04 -8.14 -1.98
CA VAL A 54 4.29 -7.47 -1.55
C VAL A 54 4.91 -8.16 -0.35
N SER A 55 4.13 -8.45 0.69
CA SER A 55 4.63 -9.01 1.95
C SER A 55 5.38 -10.34 1.76
N PRO A 56 4.91 -11.30 0.94
CA PRO A 56 5.64 -12.55 0.73
C PRO A 56 7.02 -12.35 0.10
N LEU A 57 7.16 -11.34 -0.77
CA LEU A 57 8.42 -11.04 -1.45
C LEU A 57 9.48 -10.40 -0.53
N ASN A 58 9.09 -9.86 0.62
CA ASN A 58 10.02 -9.19 1.53
C ASN A 58 11.14 -10.13 2.02
N GLN A 59 10.77 -11.34 2.48
CA GLN A 59 11.76 -12.31 2.97
C GLN A 59 12.60 -12.91 1.85
N VAL A 60 11.99 -13.14 0.69
CA VAL A 60 12.69 -13.65 -0.50
C VAL A 60 13.72 -12.64 -0.98
N GLY A 61 13.31 -11.38 -1.10
CA GLY A 61 14.17 -10.27 -1.49
C GLY A 61 15.37 -10.08 -0.57
N ASP A 62 15.15 -10.13 0.73
CA ASP A 62 16.21 -9.99 1.74
C ASP A 62 17.21 -11.16 1.71
N ARG A 63 16.72 -12.40 1.58
CA ARG A 63 17.56 -13.61 1.63
C ARG A 63 18.36 -13.85 0.35
N GLN A 64 17.73 -13.64 -0.80
CA GLN A 64 18.36 -13.92 -2.10
C GLN A 64 19.14 -12.71 -2.63
N GLY A 65 18.67 -11.49 -2.37
CA GLY A 65 19.27 -10.26 -2.90
C GLY A 65 19.19 -10.17 -4.42
N VAL A 66 19.97 -9.23 -4.99
CA VAL A 66 20.14 -9.10 -6.45
C VAL A 66 21.46 -9.71 -6.88
N SER A 67 21.54 -10.23 -8.11
CA SER A 67 22.79 -10.66 -8.73
C SER A 67 23.15 -9.79 -9.93
N LEU A 68 24.45 -9.69 -10.26
CA LEU A 68 24.96 -9.02 -11.44
C LEU A 68 25.71 -10.03 -12.31
N GLU A 69 25.19 -10.29 -13.50
CA GLU A 69 25.74 -11.26 -14.45
C GLU A 69 25.92 -10.60 -15.81
N ASN A 70 27.17 -10.54 -16.31
CA ASN A 70 27.49 -9.97 -17.63
C ASN A 70 26.95 -8.55 -17.84
N GLY A 71 26.94 -7.73 -16.78
CA GLY A 71 26.41 -6.36 -16.81
C GLY A 71 24.89 -6.26 -16.67
N VAL A 72 24.17 -7.38 -16.45
CA VAL A 72 22.72 -7.43 -16.25
C VAL A 72 22.40 -7.71 -14.79
N VAL A 73 21.55 -6.88 -14.18
CA VAL A 73 21.03 -7.10 -12.82
C VAL A 73 19.86 -8.08 -12.88
N ARG A 74 19.88 -9.13 -12.06
CA ARG A 74 18.77 -10.07 -11.90
C ARG A 74 18.15 -9.92 -10.52
N MET A 75 16.82 -9.95 -10.52
CA MET A 75 16.00 -9.93 -9.32
C MET A 75 15.86 -11.36 -8.76
N PRO A 76 15.58 -11.49 -7.46
CA PRO A 76 15.33 -12.77 -6.83
C PRO A 76 14.05 -13.45 -7.36
N GLU A 77 14.01 -14.78 -7.32
CA GLU A 77 12.91 -15.62 -7.82
C GLU A 77 11.69 -15.62 -6.88
#